data_AF-A0A800A5K9-F1
#
_entry.id   AF-A0A800A5K9-F1
#
_cell.length_a   1.000
_cell.length_b   1.000
_cell.length_c   1.000
_cell.angle_alpha   90.00
_cell.angle_beta   90.00
_cell.angle_gamma   90.00
#
_symmetry.space_group_name_H-M   'P 1'
#
loop_
_entity.id
_entity.type
_entity.pdbx_description
1 polymer ?
#
loop_
_entity_poly.entity_id
_entity_poly.type
_entity_poly.pdbx_seq_one_letter_code
_entity_poly.pdbx_strand_id
1 'polypeptide(L)' 'MNSNNPLTVEVPRGDMVESRHMGACVVVDADGGILHAWGDQDRVVYPCSAIKPLQTLV' A
#
# COMPACT_ATOMS: atom_id res chain seq x y z
N MET A 1 13.28 9.27 -5.61
CA MET A 1 12.86 10.17 -4.52
C MET A 1 11.90 9.38 -3.64
N ASN A 2 12.40 8.46 -2.81
CA ASN A 2 11.52 7.70 -1.93
C ASN A 2 11.45 8.49 -0.63
N SER A 3 10.41 9.31 -0.50
CA SER A 3 10.04 9.87 0.79
C SER A 3 9.71 8.68 1.69
N ASN A 4 10.64 8.34 2.59
CA ASN A 4 10.51 7.25 3.57
C ASN A 4 9.43 7.54 4.64
N ASN A 5 8.58 8.54 4.40
CA ASN A 5 7.45 8.88 5.23
C ASN A 5 6.31 7.92 4.89
N PRO A 6 5.80 7.13 5.86
CA PRO A 6 4.73 6.19 5.59
C PRO A 6 3.47 6.92 5.12
N LEU A 7 2.75 6.32 4.16
CA LEU A 7 1.41 6.76 3.81
C LEU A 7 0.55 6.62 5.06
N THR A 8 0.07 7.73 5.60
CA THR A 8 -0.77 7.74 6.79
C THR A 8 -2.23 7.90 6.37
N VAL A 9 -3.04 6.91 6.70
CA VAL A 9 -4.48 6.92 6.49
C VAL A 9 -5.17 7.13 7.83
N GLU A 10 -5.95 8.19 7.93
CA GLU A 10 -6.75 8.49 9.12
C GLU A 10 -8.18 7.95 8.94
N VAL A 11 -8.72 7.33 9.99
CA VAL A 11 -10.11 6.87 10.04
C VAL A 11 -10.85 7.74 11.06
N PRO A 12 -11.72 8.66 10.62
CA PRO A 12 -12.47 9.53 11.51
C PRO A 12 -13.75 8.87 12.05
N ARG A 13 -14.14 9.25 13.27
CA ARG A 13 -15.45 9.00 13.89
C ARG A 13 -16.02 10.32 14.39
N GLY A 14 -16.87 10.94 13.57
CA GLY A 14 -17.29 12.33 13.78
C GLY A 14 -16.09 13.27 13.64
N ASP A 15 -15.93 14.19 14.59
CA ASP A 15 -14.84 15.19 14.57
C ASP A 15 -13.50 14.65 15.11
N MET A 16 -13.46 13.39 15.55
CA MET A 16 -12.26 12.76 16.12
C MET A 16 -11.63 11.78 15.14
N VAL A 17 -10.30 11.82 15.00
CA VAL A 17 -9.54 10.74 14.34
C VAL A 17 -9.48 9.54 15.28
N GLU A 18 -10.25 8.50 14.97
CA GLU A 18 -10.32 7.28 15.77
C GLU A 18 -9.08 6.39 15.59
N SER A 19 -8.55 6.31 14.37
CA SER A 19 -7.39 5.45 14.07
C SER A 19 -6.49 6.03 12.99
N ARG A 20 -5.21 5.67 13.05
CA ARG A 20 -4.20 6.01 12.04
C ARG A 20 -3.50 4.74 11.59
N HIS A 21 -3.43 4.54 10.29
CA HIS A 21 -2.77 3.39 9.67
C HIS A 21 -1.60 3.89 8.82
N MET A 22 -0.41 3.38 9.11
CA MET A 22 0.79 3.66 8.34
C MET A 22 1.02 2.51 7.36
N GLY A 23 1.09 2.84 6.07
CA GLY A 23 1.25 1.85 5.01
C GLY A 23 2.15 2.32 3.89
N ALA A 24 2.23 1.47 2.88
CA ALA A 24 2.80 1.79 1.57
C ALA A 24 1.76 1.46 0.51
N CYS A 25 1.80 2.17 -0.62
CA CYS A 25 0.90 1.97 -1.75
C CYS A 25 1.63 2.25 -3.06
N VAL A 26 1.33 1.46 -4.09
CA VAL A 26 1.88 1.62 -5.43
C VAL A 26 0.73 1.49 -6.43
N VAL A 27 0.72 2.36 -7.44
CA VAL A 27 -0.14 2.26 -8.62
C VAL A 27 0.75 1.91 -9.81
N VAL A 28 0.40 0.84 -10.53
CA VAL A 28 1.12 0.38 -11.71
C VAL A 28 0.24 0.40 -12.95
N ASP A 29 0.83 0.59 -14.12
CA ASP A 29 0.18 0.36 -15.40
C ASP A 29 0.13 -1.14 -15.77
N ALA A 30 -0.45 -1.47 -16.92
CA ALA A 30 -0.61 -2.85 -17.39
C ALA A 30 0.71 -3.54 -17.77
N ASP A 31 1.75 -2.75 -18.10
CA ASP A 31 3.10 -3.23 -18.43
C ASP A 31 3.97 -3.39 -17.16
N GLY A 32 3.45 -3.00 -15.99
CA GLY A 32 4.13 -3.07 -14.70
C GLY A 32 4.93 -1.81 -14.35
N GLY A 33 4.79 -0.73 -15.12
CA GLY A 33 5.41 0.56 -14.84
C GLY A 33 4.77 1.22 -13.62
N ILE A 34 5.59 1.74 -12.70
CA ILE A 34 5.11 2.47 -11.52
C ILE A 34 4.67 3.88 -11.93
N LEU A 35 3.39 4.17 -11.76
CA LEU A 35 2.81 5.50 -11.99
C LEU A 35 2.91 6.38 -10.74
N HIS A 36 2.62 5.79 -9.57
CA HIS A 36 2.69 6.48 -8.27
C HIS A 36 3.13 5.52 -7.17
N ALA A 37 3.83 6.06 -6.17
CA ALA A 37 4.27 5.33 -4.99
C ALA A 37 4.23 6.21 -3.75
N TRP A 38 3.82 5.63 -2.62
CA TRP A 38 3.80 6.28 -1.31
C TRP A 38 4.34 5.33 -0.24
N GLY A 39 5.09 5.87 0.72
CA GLY A 39 5.75 5.08 1.75
C GLY A 39 6.89 4.22 1.21
N ASP A 40 7.24 3.19 1.99
CA ASP A 40 8.30 2.23 1.66
C ASP A 40 7.71 1.04 0.88
N GLN A 41 7.66 1.18 -0.46
CA GLN A 41 7.11 0.18 -1.37
C GLN A 41 7.92 -1.13 -1.43
N ASP A 42 9.20 -1.07 -1.05
CA ASP A 42 10.12 -2.21 -1.12
C ASP A 42 10.09 -3.04 0.19
N ARG A 43 9.31 -2.60 1.18
CA ARG A 43 9.11 -3.30 2.44
C ARG A 43 8.48 -4.67 2.21
N VAL A 44 9.16 -5.71 2.66
CA VAL A 44 8.63 -7.08 2.67
C VAL A 44 7.50 -7.19 3.69
N VAL A 45 6.37 -7.78 3.27
CA VAL A 45 5.20 -8.05 4.11
C VAL A 45 4.70 -9.46 3.88
N TYR A 46 3.97 -10.02 4.86
CA TYR A 46 3.19 -11.24 4.64
C TYR A 46 1.86 -10.85 3.97
N PRO A 47 1.60 -11.21 2.70
CA PRO A 47 0.46 -10.70 1.94
C PRO A 47 -0.90 -11.33 2.29
N CYS A 48 -0.98 -12.17 3.34
CA CYS A 48 -2.20 -12.89 3.72
C CYS A 48 -2.90 -13.50 2.49
N SER A 49 -4.22 -13.29 2.34
CA SER A 49 -4.98 -13.74 1.17
C SER A 49 -4.78 -12.88 -0.10
N ALA A 50 -4.07 -11.75 -0.05
CA ALA A 50 -3.84 -10.90 -1.23
C ALA A 50 -2.94 -11.56 -2.28
N ILE A 51 -2.18 -12.60 -1.90
CA ILE A 51 -1.30 -13.36 -2.81
C ILE A 51 -2.06 -14.41 -3.67
N LYS A 52 -3.37 -14.60 -3.43
CA LYS A 52 -4.18 -15.58 -4.16
C LYS A 52 -4.09 -15.50 -5.69
N PRO A 53 -3.99 -14.33 -6.35
CA PRO A 53 -3.83 -14.28 -7.80
C PRO A 53 -2.62 -15.05 -8.35
N LEU A 54 -1.57 -15.27 -7.54
CA LEU A 54 -0.44 -16.08 -7.97
C LEU A 54 -0.81 -17.57 -8.17
N GLN A 55 -1.87 -18.05 -7.50
CA GLN A 55 -2.34 -19.44 -7.63
C GLN A 55 -2.97 -19.73 -9.00
N THR A 56 -3.30 -18.70 -9.79
CA THR A 56 -3.88 -18.84 -11.13
C THR A 56 -2.86 -18.66 -12.26
N LEU A 57 -1.60 -18.39 -11.93
CA LEU A 57 -0.53 -18.35 -12.92
C LEU A 57 -0.17 -19.78 -13.34
N VAL A 58 -0.06 -20.00 -14.65
CA VAL A 58 0.28 -21.28 -15.28
C VAL A 58 1.65 -21.22 -15.93
#